data_AF-Q9H903-F1
#
_entry.id   AF-Q9H903-F1
#
_cell.length_a   1.000
_cell.length_b   1.000
_cell.length_c   1.000
_cell.angle_alpha   90.00
_cell.angle_beta   90.00
_cell.angle_gamma   90.00
#
_symmetry.space_group_name_H-M   'P 1'
#
loop_
_entity.id
_entity.type
_entity.pdbx_description
1 polymer ?
#
loop_
_entity_poly.entity_id
_entity_poly.type
_entity_poly.pdbx_seq_one_letter_code
_entity_poly.pdbx_strand_id
1 'polypeptide(L)'
;MTVPVRGFSLLRGRLGRAPALGRSTAPSVRAPGEPGSAFRGFRSSGVRHEAIIISGTEMAKHIQKEIQRGVESWVSLGNRRPHLSIILVGDNPASHTYVRNKIRAASAVGICSELILKPKDVSQEELLDVTDQLNMDPRVSGILVQLPLPDHVDERTICNGIAPEKDVDGFHIINIGRLCLDQHSLIPATASAVWEIIKRTGIQTFGKNVVVAGRSKNVGMPIAMLLHTDGEHERPGGDATVTIAHRYTPKEQLKIHTQLADIIIVAAGIPKLITSDMVKEGAAVIDVGINYVHDPVTGKTKLVGDVDFEAVKKKAGFITPVPGGVGPMTVAMLLKNTLLAAKKIIY
;
A
#
# COMPACT_ATOMS: atom_id res chain seq x y z
N MET A 1 -27.05 -23.31 -24.53
CA MET A 1 -26.67 -22.29 -25.52
C MET A 1 -25.16 -22.13 -25.47
N THR A 2 -24.46 -22.67 -26.46
CA THR A 2 -23.01 -22.77 -26.57
C THR A 2 -22.44 -21.58 -27.34
N VAL A 3 -21.45 -20.87 -26.79
CA VAL A 3 -20.63 -19.88 -27.51
C VAL A 3 -19.16 -20.36 -27.47
N PRO A 4 -18.47 -20.51 -28.61
CA PRO A 4 -17.11 -21.04 -28.64
C PRO A 4 -16.05 -19.94 -28.52
N VAL A 5 -14.97 -20.27 -27.80
CA VAL A 5 -13.76 -19.45 -27.64
C VAL A 5 -12.86 -19.64 -28.87
N ARG A 6 -12.47 -18.53 -29.52
CA ARG A 6 -11.41 -18.52 -30.54
C ARG A 6 -10.06 -18.18 -29.90
N GLY A 7 -9.06 -18.97 -30.28
CA GLY A 7 -7.73 -19.02 -29.68
C GLY A 7 -6.77 -17.93 -30.13
N PHE A 8 -5.68 -17.82 -29.35
CA PHE A 8 -4.46 -17.12 -29.72
C PHE A 8 -3.37 -18.13 -30.04
N SER A 9 -2.82 -17.97 -31.24
CA SER A 9 -1.72 -18.74 -31.84
C SER A 9 -0.37 -18.19 -31.38
N LEU A 10 0.47 -19.08 -30.86
CA LEU A 10 1.89 -18.87 -30.60
C LEU A 10 2.68 -18.83 -31.91
N LEU A 11 3.38 -17.73 -32.17
CA LEU A 11 4.44 -17.66 -33.19
C LEU A 11 5.81 -17.56 -32.52
N ARG A 12 6.52 -18.70 -32.51
CA ARG A 12 7.97 -18.80 -32.29
C ARG A 12 8.70 -18.20 -33.50
N GLY A 13 9.74 -17.39 -33.27
CA GLY A 13 10.55 -16.83 -34.34
C GLY A 13 11.99 -16.46 -33.95
N ARG A 14 12.88 -17.44 -34.11
CA ARG A 14 14.31 -17.36 -34.49
C ARG A 14 15.37 -16.70 -33.57
N LEU A 15 16.21 -17.61 -33.06
CA LEU A 15 17.62 -17.43 -32.70
C LEU A 15 18.46 -16.83 -33.84
N GLY A 16 19.35 -15.87 -33.48
CA GLY A 16 20.49 -15.43 -34.26
C GLY A 16 21.75 -15.44 -33.40
N ARG A 17 22.72 -16.29 -33.75
CA ARG A 17 24.06 -16.43 -33.15
C ARG A 17 24.99 -15.29 -33.60
N ALA A 18 25.90 -14.89 -32.72
CA ALA A 18 27.25 -14.43 -33.11
C ALA A 18 28.27 -14.87 -32.04
N PRO A 19 29.41 -15.52 -32.40
CA PRO A 19 30.40 -16.01 -31.45
C PRO A 19 31.73 -15.23 -31.44
N ALA A 20 32.43 -15.38 -30.30
CA ALA A 20 33.88 -15.48 -30.08
C ALA A 20 34.80 -14.27 -30.35
N LEU A 21 35.59 -13.89 -29.32
CA LEU A 21 37.05 -14.11 -29.22
C LEU A 21 37.64 -13.40 -27.99
N GLY A 22 38.54 -14.09 -27.26
CA GLY A 22 39.42 -13.43 -26.27
C GLY A 22 39.80 -14.27 -25.05
N ARG A 23 40.75 -15.19 -25.22
CA ARG A 23 41.41 -16.01 -24.17
C ARG A 23 42.32 -15.16 -23.24
N SER A 24 42.46 -15.52 -21.96
CA SER A 24 43.70 -16.11 -21.40
C SER A 24 43.66 -16.34 -19.87
N THR A 25 43.72 -17.63 -19.48
CA THR A 25 44.51 -18.28 -18.41
C THR A 25 44.57 -17.76 -16.96
N ALA A 26 44.15 -18.62 -16.02
CA ALA A 26 44.44 -18.67 -14.57
C ALA A 26 45.56 -19.73 -14.28
N PRO A 27 45.84 -20.23 -13.04
CA PRO A 27 45.84 -19.67 -11.67
C PRO A 27 47.07 -20.07 -10.79
N SER A 28 47.05 -19.63 -9.51
CA SER A 28 47.60 -20.25 -8.27
C SER A 28 48.98 -19.82 -7.75
N VAL A 29 49.06 -19.48 -6.44
CA VAL A 29 49.88 -20.16 -5.39
C VAL A 29 49.78 -19.42 -4.02
N ARG A 30 49.30 -20.18 -3.01
CA ARG A 30 49.59 -20.26 -1.54
C ARG A 30 49.48 -19.07 -0.55
N ALA A 31 48.93 -19.41 0.62
CA ALA A 31 48.94 -18.73 1.93
C ALA A 31 49.84 -19.49 2.94
N PRO A 32 49.87 -19.24 4.28
CA PRO A 32 49.72 -17.99 5.08
C PRO A 32 50.89 -17.80 6.11
N GLY A 33 50.93 -16.66 6.82
CA GLY A 33 51.81 -16.45 8.00
C GLY A 33 51.37 -15.26 8.88
N GLU A 34 50.99 -15.56 10.12
CA GLU A 34 50.57 -14.64 11.22
C GLU A 34 51.77 -13.88 11.89
N PRO A 35 51.59 -13.14 13.01
CA PRO A 35 50.77 -11.95 13.22
C PRO A 35 51.59 -10.80 13.86
N GLY A 36 51.11 -9.56 13.78
CA GLY A 36 51.58 -8.51 14.70
C GLY A 36 51.62 -7.11 14.10
N SER A 37 50.62 -6.29 14.43
CA SER A 37 50.80 -4.86 14.69
C SER A 37 49.48 -4.27 15.13
N ALA A 38 49.46 -3.76 16.36
CA ALA A 38 48.35 -3.09 16.99
C ALA A 38 47.99 -1.80 16.23
N PHE A 39 46.84 -1.78 15.56
CA PHE A 39 46.24 -0.53 15.12
C PHE A 39 45.07 -0.14 16.02
N ARG A 40 45.32 0.96 16.72
CA ARG A 40 44.44 1.71 17.61
C ARG A 40 43.03 1.83 17.05
N GLY A 41 42.05 1.52 17.91
CA GLY A 41 40.64 1.70 17.64
C GLY A 41 40.31 3.13 17.22
N PHE A 42 39.86 3.27 15.98
CA PHE A 42 39.07 4.41 15.57
C PHE A 42 37.70 4.27 16.22
N ARG A 43 37.47 5.01 17.31
CA ARG A 43 36.10 5.36 17.70
C ARG A 43 35.53 6.19 16.55
N SER A 44 34.66 5.59 15.74
CA SER A 44 33.81 6.40 14.88
C SER A 44 32.95 7.27 15.80
N SER A 45 33.25 8.56 15.83
CA SER A 45 32.31 9.57 16.30
C SER A 45 31.16 9.59 15.29
N GLY A 46 30.28 8.59 15.37
CA GLY A 46 29.12 8.47 14.51
C GLY A 46 28.21 9.66 14.80
N VAL A 47 28.16 10.61 13.87
CA VAL A 47 27.06 11.56 13.79
C VAL A 47 25.81 10.70 13.64
N ARG A 48 25.08 10.50 14.74
CA ARG A 48 23.80 9.78 14.73
C ARG A 48 22.83 10.66 13.94
N HIS A 49 22.70 10.39 12.65
CA HIS A 49 21.68 11.01 11.83
C HIS A 49 20.33 10.43 12.25
N GLU A 50 19.46 11.27 12.80
CA GLU A 50 18.05 10.92 12.99
C GLU A 50 17.40 10.60 11.63
N ALA A 51 16.41 9.71 11.64
CA ALA A 51 15.68 9.30 10.46
C ALA A 51 15.03 10.49 9.74
N ILE A 52 15.00 10.44 8.41
CA ILE A 52 14.18 11.35 7.62
C ILE A 52 12.71 11.00 7.87
N ILE A 53 11.96 11.94 8.45
CA ILE A 53 10.53 11.78 8.70
C ILE A 53 9.78 12.03 7.39
N ILE A 54 9.17 10.97 6.84
CA ILE A 54 8.40 11.05 5.60
C ILE A 54 7.00 11.62 5.91
N SER A 55 6.78 12.88 5.52
CA SER A 55 5.46 13.52 5.63
C SER A 55 4.53 13.05 4.50
N GLY A 56 3.73 12.03 4.79
CA GLY A 56 2.67 11.61 3.87
C GLY A 56 1.58 12.67 3.70
N THR A 57 1.44 13.61 4.63
CA THR A 57 0.54 14.77 4.49
C THR A 57 0.99 15.70 3.36
N GLU A 58 2.28 16.06 3.31
CA GLU A 58 2.79 16.90 2.22
C GLU A 58 2.77 16.16 0.89
N MET A 59 3.18 14.89 0.88
CA MET A 59 3.12 14.06 -0.32
C MET A 59 1.68 13.91 -0.86
N ALA A 60 0.70 13.70 0.04
CA ALA A 60 -0.71 13.64 -0.33
C ALA A 60 -1.22 14.95 -0.93
N LYS A 61 -0.79 16.13 -0.42
CA LYS A 61 -1.13 17.43 -1.03
C LYS A 61 -0.59 17.54 -2.46
N HIS A 62 0.63 17.09 -2.71
CA HIS A 62 1.20 17.08 -4.07
C HIS A 62 0.40 16.18 -5.01
N ILE A 63 0.08 14.96 -4.57
CA ILE A 63 -0.76 14.02 -5.34
C ILE A 63 -2.16 14.58 -5.57
N GLN A 64 -2.78 15.21 -4.58
CA GLN A 64 -4.09 15.84 -4.75
C GLN A 64 -4.07 16.96 -5.80
N LYS A 65 -2.99 17.75 -5.90
CA LYS A 65 -2.81 18.73 -7.00
C LYS A 65 -2.65 18.06 -8.37
N GLU A 66 -1.98 16.91 -8.45
CA GLU A 66 -1.90 16.11 -9.68
C GLU A 66 -3.29 15.59 -10.09
N ILE A 67 -4.06 15.08 -9.13
CA ILE A 67 -5.43 14.59 -9.35
C ILE A 67 -6.35 15.74 -9.78
N GLN A 68 -6.30 16.88 -9.09
CA GLN A 68 -7.10 18.06 -9.43
C GLN A 68 -6.87 18.48 -10.88
N ARG A 69 -5.61 18.64 -11.31
CA ARG A 69 -5.27 18.93 -12.72
C ARG A 69 -5.79 17.85 -13.67
N GLY A 70 -5.68 16.58 -13.26
CA GLY A 70 -6.18 15.44 -14.03
C GLY A 70 -7.70 15.42 -14.19
N VAL A 71 -8.45 15.91 -13.20
CA VAL A 71 -9.91 16.10 -13.22
C VAL A 71 -10.29 17.30 -14.06
N GLU A 72 -9.62 18.45 -13.89
CA GLU A 72 -9.86 19.67 -14.67
C GLU A 72 -9.66 19.40 -16.17
N SER A 73 -8.56 18.73 -16.54
CA SER A 73 -8.30 18.31 -17.92
C SER A 73 -9.35 17.32 -18.45
N TRP A 74 -9.83 16.40 -17.61
CA TRP A 74 -10.86 15.44 -18.01
C TRP A 74 -12.19 16.13 -18.33
N VAL A 75 -12.60 17.08 -17.48
CA VAL A 75 -13.84 17.85 -17.64
C VAL A 75 -13.71 18.83 -18.81
N SER A 76 -12.55 19.45 -19.04
CA SER A 76 -12.34 20.35 -20.18
C SER A 76 -12.45 19.64 -21.54
N LEU A 77 -12.24 18.32 -21.59
CA LEU A 77 -12.47 17.48 -22.76
C LEU A 77 -13.97 17.13 -22.97
N GLY A 78 -14.88 17.71 -22.18
CA GLY A 78 -16.32 17.47 -22.28
C GLY A 78 -16.83 16.23 -21.54
N ASN A 79 -15.95 15.51 -20.84
CA ASN A 79 -16.35 14.34 -20.07
C ASN A 79 -17.03 14.71 -18.76
N ARG A 80 -17.89 13.82 -18.26
CA ARG A 80 -18.53 13.98 -16.95
C ARG A 80 -17.46 13.95 -15.84
N ARG A 81 -17.61 14.86 -14.87
CA ARG A 81 -16.81 14.89 -13.64
C ARG A 81 -16.88 13.53 -12.92
N PRO A 82 -15.77 12.97 -12.42
CA PRO A 82 -15.80 11.72 -11.67
C PRO A 82 -16.75 11.80 -10.47
N HIS A 83 -17.42 10.70 -10.16
CA HIS A 83 -18.35 10.59 -9.03
C HIS A 83 -17.98 9.41 -8.15
N LEU A 84 -17.76 9.68 -6.86
CA LEU A 84 -17.45 8.70 -5.82
C LEU A 84 -18.64 8.48 -4.88
N SER A 85 -19.23 7.29 -4.88
CA SER A 85 -20.31 6.91 -3.96
C SER A 85 -19.74 6.12 -2.79
N ILE A 86 -19.98 6.61 -1.56
CA ILE A 86 -19.46 6.01 -0.33
C ILE A 86 -20.62 5.43 0.48
N ILE A 87 -20.60 4.11 0.71
CA ILE A 87 -21.56 3.43 1.59
C ILE A 87 -20.94 3.33 2.98
N LEU A 88 -21.64 3.82 4.01
CA LEU A 88 -21.24 3.72 5.41
C LEU A 88 -22.36 3.07 6.23
N VAL A 89 -22.01 1.99 6.92
CA VAL A 89 -22.95 1.21 7.75
C VAL A 89 -22.68 1.47 9.23
N GLY A 90 -23.71 1.86 9.96
CA GLY A 90 -23.67 2.09 11.40
C GLY A 90 -22.99 3.39 11.84
N ASP A 91 -22.69 3.47 13.13
CA ASP A 91 -22.37 4.73 13.81
C ASP A 91 -20.94 4.79 14.37
N ASN A 92 -20.01 3.96 13.86
CA ASN A 92 -18.63 3.95 14.32
C ASN A 92 -17.95 5.33 14.13
N PRO A 93 -17.58 6.05 15.19
CA PRO A 93 -17.04 7.41 15.08
C PRO A 93 -15.76 7.52 14.23
N ALA A 94 -14.93 6.48 14.22
CA ALA A 94 -13.72 6.44 13.40
C ALA A 94 -14.07 6.34 11.91
N SER A 95 -15.01 5.47 11.54
CA SER A 95 -15.51 5.33 10.17
C SER A 95 -16.12 6.63 9.66
N HIS A 96 -16.95 7.30 10.46
CA HIS A 96 -17.51 8.62 10.15
C HIS A 96 -16.43 9.67 9.88
N THR A 97 -15.36 9.68 10.69
CA THR A 97 -14.24 10.61 10.51
C THR A 97 -13.47 10.32 9.21
N TYR A 98 -13.21 9.05 8.90
CA TYR A 98 -12.53 8.68 7.65
C TYR A 98 -13.36 9.04 6.41
N VAL A 99 -14.66 8.75 6.42
CA VAL A 99 -15.57 9.08 5.31
C VAL A 99 -15.66 10.58 5.11
N ARG A 100 -15.79 11.37 6.19
CA ARG A 100 -15.79 12.83 6.10
C ARG A 100 -14.50 13.37 5.46
N ASN A 101 -13.35 12.81 5.82
CA ASN A 101 -12.07 13.18 5.23
C ASN A 101 -11.99 12.82 3.74
N LYS A 102 -12.51 11.64 3.34
CA LYS A 102 -12.61 11.21 1.94
C LYS A 102 -13.47 12.17 1.12
N ILE A 103 -14.65 12.54 1.60
CA ILE A 103 -15.57 13.49 0.94
C ILE A 103 -14.94 14.87 0.80
N ARG A 104 -14.33 15.38 1.88
CA ARG A 104 -13.64 16.68 1.84
C ARG A 104 -12.51 16.70 0.82
N ALA A 105 -11.71 15.63 0.77
CA ALA A 105 -10.61 15.52 -0.19
C ALA A 105 -11.13 15.35 -1.63
N ALA A 106 -12.21 14.59 -1.85
CA ALA A 106 -12.86 14.45 -3.15
C ALA A 106 -13.32 15.83 -3.67
N SER A 107 -14.05 16.58 -2.84
CA SER A 107 -14.49 17.94 -3.19
C SER A 107 -13.31 18.87 -3.52
N ALA A 108 -12.22 18.80 -2.74
CA ALA A 108 -11.04 19.65 -2.95
C ALA A 108 -10.33 19.41 -4.29
N VAL A 109 -10.38 18.18 -4.83
CA VAL A 109 -9.80 17.85 -6.14
C VAL A 109 -10.82 17.91 -7.29
N GLY A 110 -12.05 18.35 -7.01
CA GLY A 110 -13.12 18.47 -7.99
C GLY A 110 -13.79 17.13 -8.36
N ILE A 111 -13.78 16.14 -7.49
CA ILE A 111 -14.55 14.90 -7.64
C ILE A 111 -15.90 15.07 -6.94
N CYS A 112 -17.00 14.73 -7.63
CA CYS A 112 -18.31 14.65 -6.98
C CYS A 112 -18.32 13.48 -6.01
N SER A 113 -18.99 13.62 -4.87
CA SER A 113 -19.12 12.52 -3.92
C SER A 113 -20.47 12.54 -3.22
N GLU A 114 -20.99 11.36 -2.94
CA GLU A 114 -22.18 11.16 -2.13
C GLU A 114 -21.92 10.16 -1.00
N LEU A 115 -22.70 10.29 0.07
CA LEU A 115 -22.66 9.41 1.23
C LEU A 115 -24.01 8.72 1.37
N ILE A 116 -24.01 7.40 1.29
CA ILE A 116 -25.15 6.54 1.55
C ILE A 116 -24.99 5.96 2.95
N LEU A 117 -25.73 6.52 3.91
CA LEU A 117 -25.78 6.03 5.28
C LEU A 117 -26.81 4.90 5.38
N LYS A 118 -26.39 3.78 5.96
CA LYS A 118 -27.26 2.65 6.31
C LYS A 118 -27.17 2.36 7.81
N PRO A 119 -28.27 1.93 8.45
CA PRO A 119 -28.26 1.64 9.87
C PRO A 119 -27.44 0.38 10.15
N LYS A 120 -27.00 0.20 11.40
CA LYS A 120 -26.14 -0.93 11.81
C LYS A 120 -26.77 -2.31 11.62
N ASP A 121 -28.09 -2.39 11.50
CA ASP A 121 -28.90 -3.59 11.36
C ASP A 121 -29.35 -3.85 9.90
N VAL A 122 -28.84 -3.06 8.95
CA VAL A 122 -29.06 -3.26 7.51
C VAL A 122 -28.74 -4.70 7.11
N SER A 123 -29.60 -5.31 6.29
CA SER A 123 -29.38 -6.67 5.80
C SER A 123 -28.28 -6.71 4.73
N GLN A 124 -27.67 -7.89 4.54
CA GLN A 124 -26.73 -8.08 3.44
C GLN A 124 -27.39 -7.88 2.07
N GLU A 125 -28.64 -8.32 1.90
CA GLU A 125 -29.41 -8.16 0.67
C GLU A 125 -29.63 -6.67 0.34
N GLU A 126 -30.03 -5.86 1.33
CA GLU A 126 -30.19 -4.43 1.13
C GLU A 126 -28.88 -3.72 0.74
N LEU A 127 -27.74 -4.17 1.26
CA LEU A 127 -26.44 -3.63 0.86
C LEU A 127 -26.07 -4.03 -0.57
N LEU A 128 -26.38 -5.27 -0.97
CA LEU A 128 -26.18 -5.73 -2.34
C LEU A 128 -27.05 -4.97 -3.34
N ASP A 129 -28.33 -4.73 -3.00
CA ASP A 129 -29.24 -3.93 -3.82
C ASP A 129 -28.72 -2.51 -4.05
N VAL A 130 -28.15 -1.88 -3.01
CA VAL A 130 -27.51 -0.57 -3.14
C VAL A 130 -26.29 -0.65 -4.06
N THR A 131 -25.43 -1.65 -3.90
CA THR A 131 -24.28 -1.81 -4.79
C THR A 131 -24.70 -2.04 -6.24
N ASP A 132 -25.77 -2.80 -6.49
CA ASP A 132 -26.30 -3.07 -7.82
C ASP A 132 -26.87 -1.81 -8.49
N GLN A 133 -27.61 -1.00 -7.72
CA GLN A 133 -28.10 0.30 -8.22
C GLN A 133 -26.95 1.22 -8.62
N LEU A 134 -25.89 1.31 -7.79
CA LEU A 134 -24.71 2.12 -8.08
C LEU A 134 -23.88 1.55 -9.25
N ASN A 135 -23.82 0.23 -9.39
CA ASN A 135 -23.19 -0.43 -10.53
C ASN A 135 -23.89 -0.05 -11.84
N MET A 136 -25.21 0.03 -11.84
CA MET A 136 -25.99 0.39 -13.04
C MET A 136 -26.04 1.90 -13.30
N ASP A 137 -25.72 2.75 -12.33
CA ASP A 137 -25.74 4.20 -12.52
C ASP A 137 -24.53 4.68 -13.36
N PRO A 138 -24.74 5.22 -14.58
CA PRO A 138 -23.64 5.72 -15.44
C PRO A 138 -23.02 7.02 -14.91
N ARG A 139 -23.58 7.65 -13.87
CA ARG A 139 -23.00 8.82 -13.21
C ARG A 139 -21.88 8.42 -12.25
N VAL A 140 -22.00 7.24 -11.62
CA VAL A 140 -21.08 6.75 -10.60
C VAL A 140 -19.82 6.19 -11.27
N SER A 141 -18.66 6.75 -10.93
CA SER A 141 -17.36 6.31 -11.44
C SER A 141 -16.67 5.35 -10.48
N GLY A 142 -16.87 5.52 -9.18
CA GLY A 142 -16.27 4.69 -8.15
C GLY A 142 -17.22 4.46 -6.99
N ILE A 143 -17.20 3.25 -6.45
CA ILE A 143 -18.01 2.80 -5.31
C ILE A 143 -17.03 2.32 -4.24
N LEU A 144 -17.29 2.71 -3.00
CA LEU A 144 -16.56 2.18 -1.85
C LEU A 144 -17.51 1.88 -0.70
N VAL A 145 -17.29 0.76 -0.03
CA VAL A 145 -18.00 0.38 1.20
C VAL A 145 -17.04 0.52 2.36
N GLN A 146 -17.36 1.41 3.29
CA GLN A 146 -16.50 1.69 4.42
C GLN A 146 -16.48 0.51 5.41
N LEU A 147 -15.33 -0.13 5.54
CA LEU A 147 -15.08 -1.21 6.49
C LEU A 147 -14.66 -0.68 7.88
N PRO A 148 -14.84 -1.48 8.97
CA PRO A 148 -15.49 -2.79 8.99
C PRO A 148 -17.02 -2.68 8.88
N LEU A 149 -17.64 -3.72 8.31
CA LEU A 149 -19.09 -3.90 8.36
C LEU A 149 -19.52 -4.61 9.66
N PRO A 150 -20.81 -4.55 10.04
CA PRO A 150 -21.35 -5.35 11.13
C PRO A 150 -21.13 -6.86 10.92
N ASP A 151 -20.95 -7.61 12.01
CA ASP A 151 -20.57 -9.03 11.99
C ASP A 151 -21.56 -9.95 11.24
N HIS A 152 -22.82 -9.54 11.08
CA HIS A 152 -23.84 -10.31 10.35
C HIS A 152 -23.79 -10.13 8.83
N VAL A 153 -22.92 -9.25 8.32
CA VAL A 153 -22.72 -9.00 6.89
C VAL A 153 -21.37 -9.56 6.46
N ASP A 154 -21.36 -10.38 5.41
CA ASP A 154 -20.11 -10.85 4.83
C ASP A 154 -19.46 -9.75 3.96
N GLU A 155 -18.44 -9.10 4.51
CA GLU A 155 -17.63 -8.09 3.81
C GLU A 155 -17.12 -8.57 2.44
N ARG A 156 -16.77 -9.85 2.30
CA ARG A 156 -16.26 -10.38 1.03
C ARG A 156 -17.35 -10.43 -0.03
N THR A 157 -18.55 -10.87 0.36
CA THR A 157 -19.73 -10.86 -0.52
C THR A 157 -20.03 -9.44 -0.98
N ILE A 158 -20.05 -8.46 -0.08
CA ILE A 158 -20.30 -7.05 -0.43
C ILE A 158 -19.20 -6.49 -1.35
N CYS A 159 -17.92 -6.72 -1.06
CA CYS A 159 -16.82 -6.27 -1.92
C CYS A 159 -16.88 -6.89 -3.32
N ASN A 160 -17.33 -8.14 -3.44
CA ASN A 160 -17.51 -8.80 -4.73
C ASN A 160 -18.82 -8.41 -5.45
N GLY A 161 -19.74 -7.72 -4.77
CA GLY A 161 -20.94 -7.14 -5.38
C GLY A 161 -20.68 -5.83 -6.13
N ILE A 162 -19.52 -5.19 -5.92
CA ILE A 162 -19.14 -3.96 -6.63
C ILE A 162 -18.52 -4.32 -7.98
N ALA A 163 -18.97 -3.70 -9.07
CA ALA A 163 -18.38 -3.92 -10.40
C ALA A 163 -16.86 -3.65 -10.39
N PRO A 164 -16.00 -4.54 -10.94
CA PRO A 164 -14.54 -4.42 -10.86
C PRO A 164 -13.99 -3.07 -11.31
N GLU A 165 -14.60 -2.47 -12.33
CA GLU A 165 -14.23 -1.17 -12.90
C GLU A 165 -14.62 0.03 -12.02
N LYS A 166 -15.54 -0.18 -11.06
CA LYS A 166 -15.97 0.83 -10.08
C LYS A 166 -15.41 0.58 -8.67
N ASP A 167 -14.72 -0.55 -8.44
CA ASP A 167 -14.12 -0.92 -7.16
C ASP A 167 -12.83 -0.10 -6.87
N VAL A 168 -13.01 1.14 -6.45
CA VAL A 168 -11.90 2.07 -6.20
C VAL A 168 -11.10 1.76 -4.94
N ASP A 169 -11.62 0.91 -4.06
CA ASP A 169 -10.87 0.34 -2.93
C ASP A 169 -10.06 -0.91 -3.34
N GLY A 170 -10.28 -1.46 -4.54
CA GLY A 170 -9.49 -2.57 -5.09
C GLY A 170 -9.68 -3.91 -4.38
N PHE A 171 -10.84 -4.14 -3.74
CA PHE A 171 -11.09 -5.33 -2.94
C PHE A 171 -11.83 -6.44 -3.68
N HIS A 172 -12.42 -6.15 -4.83
CA HIS A 172 -13.09 -7.14 -5.68
C HIS A 172 -12.10 -8.24 -6.08
N ILE A 173 -12.55 -9.49 -6.08
CA ILE A 173 -11.70 -10.65 -6.37
C ILE A 173 -10.95 -10.55 -7.70
N ILE A 174 -11.57 -9.94 -8.74
CA ILE A 174 -10.93 -9.68 -10.04
C ILE A 174 -9.77 -8.68 -9.90
N ASN A 175 -9.94 -7.56 -9.18
CA ASN A 175 -8.86 -6.58 -8.97
C ASN A 175 -7.70 -7.22 -8.20
N ILE A 176 -8.00 -7.94 -7.11
CA ILE A 176 -6.98 -8.65 -6.34
C ILE A 176 -6.31 -9.76 -7.17
N GLY A 177 -7.08 -10.52 -7.95
CA GLY A 177 -6.53 -11.57 -8.83
C GLY A 177 -5.59 -11.00 -9.88
N ARG A 178 -5.97 -9.90 -10.53
CA ARG A 178 -5.12 -9.17 -11.48
C ARG A 178 -3.86 -8.61 -10.81
N LEU A 179 -3.98 -8.04 -9.60
CA LEU A 179 -2.83 -7.59 -8.81
C LEU A 179 -1.85 -8.74 -8.52
N CYS A 180 -2.35 -9.92 -8.16
CA CYS A 180 -1.54 -11.12 -7.88
C CYS A 180 -0.90 -11.74 -9.13
N LEU A 181 -1.40 -11.40 -10.33
CA LEU A 181 -0.87 -11.84 -11.62
C LEU A 181 -0.06 -10.74 -12.32
N ASP A 182 0.31 -9.68 -11.61
CA ASP A 182 1.08 -8.54 -12.11
C ASP A 182 0.46 -7.79 -13.28
N GLN A 183 -0.88 -7.80 -13.34
CA GLN A 183 -1.68 -7.11 -14.34
C GLN A 183 -2.21 -5.76 -13.81
N HIS A 184 -2.55 -4.85 -14.72
CA HIS A 184 -3.20 -3.60 -14.39
C HIS A 184 -4.53 -3.83 -13.65
N SER A 185 -4.70 -3.20 -12.49
CA SER A 185 -5.90 -3.33 -11.65
C SER A 185 -6.09 -2.05 -10.83
N LEU A 186 -7.29 -1.88 -10.26
CA LEU A 186 -7.46 -0.91 -9.17
C LEU A 186 -6.82 -1.50 -7.91
N ILE A 187 -5.69 -0.93 -7.52
CA ILE A 187 -4.88 -1.42 -6.38
C ILE A 187 -5.46 -0.87 -5.08
N PRO A 188 -5.54 -1.67 -4.00
CA PRO A 188 -5.93 -1.19 -2.67
C PRO A 188 -5.25 0.10 -2.26
N ALA A 189 -6.05 1.11 -1.89
CA ALA A 189 -5.59 2.49 -1.73
C ALA A 189 -4.43 2.61 -0.72
N THR A 190 -4.47 1.86 0.39
CA THR A 190 -3.38 1.84 1.38
C THR A 190 -2.12 1.16 0.86
N ALA A 191 -2.24 0.09 0.07
CA ALA A 191 -1.08 -0.56 -0.53
C ALA A 191 -0.43 0.33 -1.59
N SER A 192 -1.26 1.00 -2.41
CA SER A 192 -0.82 2.00 -3.37
C SER A 192 -0.18 3.21 -2.68
N ALA A 193 -0.67 3.62 -1.50
CA ALA A 193 -0.09 4.68 -0.70
C ALA A 193 1.32 4.33 -0.21
N VAL A 194 1.52 3.13 0.32
CA VAL A 194 2.85 2.64 0.73
C VAL A 194 3.81 2.58 -0.46
N TRP A 195 3.32 2.10 -1.61
CA TRP A 195 4.09 2.07 -2.86
C TRP A 195 4.56 3.45 -3.31
N GLU A 196 3.65 4.44 -3.32
CA GLU A 196 3.98 5.81 -3.70
C GLU A 196 4.93 6.47 -2.69
N ILE A 197 4.79 6.19 -1.39
CA ILE A 197 5.74 6.67 -0.38
C ILE A 197 7.15 6.17 -0.69
N ILE A 198 7.32 4.88 -0.96
CA ILE A 198 8.62 4.27 -1.29
C ILE A 198 9.21 4.92 -2.54
N LYS A 199 8.45 4.96 -3.64
CA LYS A 199 8.91 5.50 -4.93
C LYS A 199 9.28 6.99 -4.83
N ARG A 200 8.39 7.82 -4.28
CA ARG A 200 8.60 9.28 -4.23
C ARG A 200 9.70 9.68 -3.24
N THR A 201 10.01 8.82 -2.27
CA THR A 201 11.15 9.02 -1.36
C THR A 201 12.47 8.51 -1.96
N GLY A 202 12.43 7.72 -3.04
CA GLY A 202 13.62 7.13 -3.66
C GLY A 202 14.18 5.92 -2.91
N ILE A 203 13.38 5.28 -2.04
CA ILE A 203 13.79 4.09 -1.30
C ILE A 203 13.88 2.92 -2.28
N GLN A 204 15.07 2.32 -2.36
CA GLN A 204 15.34 1.18 -3.26
C GLN A 204 14.65 -0.09 -2.75
N THR A 205 13.95 -0.80 -3.63
CA THR A 205 13.29 -2.08 -3.34
C THR A 205 14.00 -3.27 -4.00
N PHE A 206 14.56 -3.06 -5.19
CA PHE A 206 15.21 -4.11 -5.98
C PHE A 206 16.32 -4.82 -5.20
N GLY A 207 16.18 -6.13 -5.02
CA GLY A 207 17.11 -6.98 -4.28
C GLY A 207 17.20 -6.69 -2.78
N LYS A 208 16.25 -5.93 -2.21
CA LYS A 208 16.24 -5.59 -0.78
C LYS A 208 15.38 -6.56 0.03
N ASN A 209 15.71 -6.66 1.32
CA ASN A 209 14.91 -7.43 2.27
C ASN A 209 13.76 -6.57 2.80
N VAL A 210 12.54 -7.06 2.67
CA VAL A 210 11.34 -6.39 3.15
C VAL A 210 10.62 -7.28 4.15
N VAL A 211 10.20 -6.71 5.28
CA VAL A 211 9.26 -7.38 6.20
C VAL A 211 7.93 -6.65 6.18
N VAL A 212 6.85 -7.38 5.91
CA VAL A 212 5.47 -6.91 6.07
C VAL A 212 4.86 -7.57 7.31
N ALA A 213 4.73 -6.82 8.40
CA ALA A 213 4.10 -7.27 9.63
C ALA A 213 2.59 -7.00 9.58
N GLY A 214 1.85 -7.99 9.12
CA GLY A 214 0.41 -7.92 8.87
C GLY A 214 0.05 -8.65 7.58
N ARG A 215 -1.01 -9.47 7.62
CA ARG A 215 -1.45 -10.28 6.46
C ARG A 215 -2.91 -10.06 6.08
N SER A 216 -3.47 -8.91 6.44
CA SER A 216 -4.84 -8.57 6.07
C SER A 216 -5.00 -8.54 4.55
N LYS A 217 -6.19 -8.87 4.06
CA LYS A 217 -6.46 -8.95 2.62
C LYS A 217 -6.54 -7.58 1.94
N ASN A 218 -6.79 -6.53 2.72
CA ASN A 218 -6.93 -5.14 2.25
C ASN A 218 -5.63 -4.31 2.35
N VAL A 219 -4.64 -4.73 3.16
CA VAL A 219 -3.42 -3.96 3.40
C VAL A 219 -2.17 -4.83 3.27
N GLY A 220 -1.97 -5.77 4.20
CA GLY A 220 -0.71 -6.51 4.29
C GLY A 220 -0.40 -7.36 3.06
N MET A 221 -1.37 -8.17 2.60
CA MET A 221 -1.19 -9.02 1.42
C MET A 221 -0.97 -8.21 0.13
N PRO A 222 -1.78 -7.18 -0.19
CA PRO A 222 -1.53 -6.35 -1.37
C PRO A 222 -0.17 -5.64 -1.35
N ILE A 223 0.29 -5.15 -0.20
CA ILE A 223 1.63 -4.54 -0.05
C ILE A 223 2.72 -5.56 -0.38
N ALA A 224 2.63 -6.76 0.18
CA ALA A 224 3.60 -7.82 -0.08
C ALA A 224 3.61 -8.21 -1.56
N MET A 225 2.45 -8.25 -2.21
CA MET A 225 2.32 -8.56 -3.64
C MET A 225 2.98 -7.49 -4.52
N LEU A 226 2.79 -6.21 -4.22
CA LEU A 226 3.46 -5.14 -4.97
C LEU A 226 4.99 -5.22 -4.85
N LEU A 227 5.51 -5.49 -3.65
CA LEU A 227 6.94 -5.36 -3.38
C LEU A 227 7.80 -6.53 -3.86
N HIS A 228 7.26 -7.76 -3.91
CA HIS A 228 8.07 -8.91 -4.34
C HIS A 228 8.03 -9.19 -5.84
N THR A 229 7.00 -8.67 -6.53
CA THR A 229 6.75 -9.00 -7.94
C THR A 229 7.76 -8.33 -8.86
N ASP A 230 7.83 -8.81 -10.10
CA ASP A 230 8.85 -8.45 -11.08
C ASP A 230 8.64 -7.01 -11.61
N GLY A 231 9.70 -6.21 -11.65
CA GLY A 231 9.70 -4.86 -12.20
C GLY A 231 9.41 -4.78 -13.70
N GLU A 232 9.58 -5.87 -14.44
CA GLU A 232 9.39 -5.94 -15.91
C GLU A 232 7.99 -6.40 -16.33
N HIS A 233 7.11 -6.73 -15.39
CA HIS A 233 5.73 -7.14 -15.69
C HIS A 233 4.81 -5.96 -16.06
N GLU A 234 3.62 -6.28 -16.63
CA GLU A 234 2.62 -5.30 -17.12
C GLU A 234 2.36 -4.19 -16.09
N ARG A 235 2.14 -4.57 -14.84
CA ARG A 235 2.21 -3.68 -13.69
C ARG A 235 3.57 -3.92 -13.01
N PRO A 236 4.53 -2.98 -13.09
CA PRO A 236 5.84 -3.14 -12.46
C PRO A 236 5.76 -3.37 -10.95
N GLY A 237 6.43 -4.43 -10.50
CA GLY A 237 6.66 -4.74 -9.10
C GLY A 237 7.94 -4.09 -8.57
N GLY A 238 8.47 -4.65 -7.48
CA GLY A 238 9.51 -4.03 -6.65
C GLY A 238 10.76 -4.87 -6.51
N ASP A 239 10.74 -6.12 -6.99
CA ASP A 239 11.85 -7.07 -6.98
C ASP A 239 12.50 -7.25 -5.59
N ALA A 240 11.71 -7.13 -4.53
CA ALA A 240 12.18 -7.29 -3.17
C ALA A 240 12.02 -8.74 -2.67
N THR A 241 12.91 -9.16 -1.77
CA THR A 241 12.69 -10.40 -1.00
C THR A 241 11.77 -10.10 0.18
N VAL A 242 10.50 -10.51 0.09
CA VAL A 242 9.47 -10.16 1.08
C VAL A 242 9.22 -11.30 2.07
N THR A 243 9.32 -11.00 3.37
CA THR A 243 8.86 -11.85 4.48
C THR A 243 7.53 -11.32 5.02
N ILE A 244 6.53 -12.18 5.15
CA ILE A 244 5.22 -11.83 5.70
C ILE A 244 5.10 -12.37 7.14
N ALA A 245 4.96 -11.48 8.12
CA ALA A 245 4.69 -11.82 9.51
C ALA A 245 3.21 -11.59 9.88
N HIS A 246 2.73 -12.28 10.91
CA HIS A 246 1.33 -12.22 11.33
C HIS A 246 1.15 -12.58 12.81
N ARG A 247 -0.11 -12.63 13.27
CA ARG A 247 -0.50 -12.90 14.67
C ARG A 247 0.05 -14.20 15.32
N TYR A 248 0.62 -15.10 14.52
CA TYR A 248 1.21 -16.37 14.99
C TYR A 248 2.73 -16.42 14.77
N THR A 249 3.33 -15.35 14.26
CA THR A 249 4.78 -15.21 14.19
C THR A 249 5.28 -14.93 15.61
N PRO A 250 6.10 -15.81 16.22
CA PRO A 250 6.67 -15.54 17.53
C PRO A 250 7.48 -14.24 17.50
N LYS A 251 7.50 -13.50 18.61
CA LYS A 251 8.22 -12.21 18.70
C LYS A 251 9.70 -12.33 18.35
N GLU A 252 10.34 -13.41 18.76
CA GLU A 252 11.74 -13.70 18.42
C GLU A 252 11.96 -13.88 16.92
N GLN A 253 11.06 -14.58 16.23
CA GLN A 253 11.11 -14.74 14.77
C GLN A 253 10.87 -13.42 14.05
N LEU A 254 9.88 -12.64 14.51
CA LEU A 254 9.64 -11.29 13.98
C LEU A 254 10.91 -10.43 14.09
N LYS A 255 11.56 -10.43 15.26
CA LYS A 255 12.80 -9.68 15.51
C LYS A 255 13.93 -10.10 14.57
N ILE A 256 14.17 -11.40 14.39
CA ILE A 256 15.21 -11.92 13.48
C ILE A 256 14.99 -11.36 12.07
N HIS A 257 13.77 -11.47 11.54
CA HIS A 257 13.49 -11.01 10.18
C HIS A 257 13.57 -9.49 10.05
N THR A 258 13.06 -8.72 11.02
CA THR A 258 13.12 -7.24 10.96
C THR A 258 14.55 -6.71 11.08
N GLN A 259 15.44 -7.41 11.79
CA GLN A 259 16.85 -7.02 11.89
C GLN A 259 17.62 -7.20 10.57
N LEU A 260 17.13 -8.07 9.68
CA LEU A 260 17.68 -8.27 8.33
C LEU A 260 17.05 -7.36 7.28
N ALA A 261 15.93 -6.72 7.61
CA ALA A 261 15.13 -5.95 6.67
C ALA A 261 15.75 -4.57 6.37
N ASP A 262 15.81 -4.24 5.09
CA ASP A 262 16.09 -2.88 4.60
C ASP A 262 14.83 -2.01 4.68
N ILE A 263 13.65 -2.63 4.55
CA ILE A 263 12.34 -1.96 4.66
C ILE A 263 11.43 -2.77 5.59
N ILE A 264 10.86 -2.10 6.58
CA ILE A 264 9.86 -2.67 7.49
C ILE A 264 8.54 -1.95 7.26
N ILE A 265 7.50 -2.70 6.92
CA ILE A 265 6.14 -2.18 6.79
C ILE A 265 5.29 -2.87 7.84
N VAL A 266 4.68 -2.09 8.74
CA VAL A 266 3.87 -2.63 9.84
C VAL A 266 2.42 -2.18 9.71
N ALA A 267 1.52 -3.17 9.70
CA ALA A 267 0.08 -3.04 9.51
C ALA A 267 -0.66 -4.07 10.38
N ALA A 268 -0.27 -4.16 11.66
CA ALA A 268 -0.72 -5.17 12.60
C ALA A 268 -1.83 -4.67 13.55
N GLY A 269 -1.90 -3.35 13.80
CA GLY A 269 -2.80 -2.76 14.78
C GLY A 269 -2.39 -3.11 16.22
N ILE A 270 -1.10 -3.00 16.51
CA ILE A 270 -0.52 -3.28 17.83
C ILE A 270 0.48 -2.16 18.16
N PRO A 271 0.17 -1.24 19.09
CA PRO A 271 1.06 -0.16 19.47
C PRO A 271 2.42 -0.67 19.94
N LYS A 272 3.51 -0.03 19.47
CA LYS A 272 4.90 -0.35 19.83
C LYS A 272 5.32 -1.79 19.53
N LEU A 273 4.71 -2.44 18.53
CA LEU A 273 5.12 -3.75 18.05
C LEU A 273 6.56 -3.74 17.52
N ILE A 274 6.92 -2.71 16.74
CA ILE A 274 8.28 -2.52 16.22
C ILE A 274 9.04 -1.57 17.12
N THR A 275 10.16 -2.05 17.68
CA THR A 275 11.02 -1.34 18.64
C THR A 275 12.43 -1.16 18.08
N SER A 276 13.24 -0.28 18.66
CA SER A 276 14.55 0.10 18.11
C SER A 276 15.55 -1.05 17.96
N ASP A 277 15.47 -2.07 18.81
CA ASP A 277 16.36 -3.25 18.73
C ASP A 277 15.98 -4.21 17.59
N MET A 278 14.78 -4.06 17.02
CA MET A 278 14.28 -4.84 15.90
C MET A 278 14.66 -4.25 14.53
N VAL A 279 15.05 -2.97 14.47
CA VAL A 279 15.26 -2.24 13.22
C VAL A 279 16.73 -2.23 12.85
N LYS A 280 17.08 -2.52 11.58
CA LYS A 280 18.44 -2.36 11.06
C LYS A 280 18.82 -0.87 10.96
N GLU A 281 20.08 -0.52 11.23
CA GLU A 281 20.55 0.86 11.04
C GLU A 281 20.40 1.29 9.57
N GLY A 282 19.79 2.46 9.34
CA GLY A 282 19.51 2.98 8.01
C GLY A 282 18.28 2.40 7.30
N ALA A 283 17.55 1.46 7.92
CA ALA A 283 16.33 0.89 7.32
C ALA A 283 15.21 1.93 7.15
N ALA A 284 14.33 1.70 6.18
CA ALA A 284 13.09 2.44 6.03
C ALA A 284 11.97 1.78 6.83
N VAL A 285 11.24 2.55 7.65
CA VAL A 285 10.14 2.05 8.48
C VAL A 285 8.83 2.77 8.13
N ILE A 286 7.88 2.02 7.57
CA ILE A 286 6.56 2.53 7.16
C ILE A 286 5.50 1.97 8.09
N ASP A 287 4.93 2.86 8.90
CA ASP A 287 3.91 2.57 9.89
C ASP A 287 2.52 2.84 9.31
N VAL A 288 1.83 1.75 8.97
CA VAL A 288 0.45 1.74 8.46
C VAL A 288 -0.55 1.57 9.61
N GLY A 289 -0.07 1.21 10.81
CA GLY A 289 -0.88 0.95 11.98
C GLY A 289 -1.70 2.17 12.41
N ILE A 290 -2.91 1.91 12.89
CA ILE A 290 -3.82 2.91 13.43
C ILE A 290 -4.39 2.34 14.72
N ASN A 291 -4.03 2.94 15.84
CA ASN A 291 -4.48 2.55 17.18
C ASN A 291 -4.96 3.77 17.96
N TYR A 292 -6.15 3.67 18.54
CA TYR A 292 -6.69 4.70 19.42
C TYR A 292 -6.37 4.32 20.87
N VAL A 293 -5.40 5.02 21.46
CA VAL A 293 -4.98 4.82 22.86
C VAL A 293 -5.49 5.95 23.72
N HIS A 294 -5.98 5.63 24.92
CA HIS A 294 -6.40 6.65 25.88
C HIS A 294 -5.17 7.17 26.60
N ASP A 295 -4.94 8.48 26.53
CA ASP A 295 -3.89 9.13 27.31
C ASP A 295 -4.34 9.23 28.77
N PRO A 296 -3.67 8.56 29.72
CA PRO A 296 -4.07 8.56 31.12
C PRO A 296 -3.92 9.94 31.78
N VAL A 297 -3.10 10.85 31.22
CA VAL A 297 -2.87 12.19 31.78
C VAL A 297 -3.93 13.17 31.28
N THR A 298 -4.22 13.16 29.98
CA THR A 298 -5.14 14.14 29.38
C THR A 298 -6.58 13.64 29.27
N GLY A 299 -6.81 12.32 29.44
CA GLY A 299 -8.09 11.66 29.17
C GLY A 299 -8.49 11.63 27.69
N LYS A 300 -7.65 12.19 26.80
CA LYS A 300 -7.94 12.27 25.37
C LYS A 300 -7.51 10.99 24.67
N THR A 301 -8.30 10.58 23.68
CA THR A 301 -7.91 9.50 22.77
C THR A 301 -6.86 10.03 21.78
N LYS A 302 -5.68 9.40 21.77
CA LYS A 302 -4.58 9.69 20.84
C LYS A 302 -4.51 8.60 19.76
N LEU A 303 -4.27 9.02 18.53
CA LEU A 303 -3.94 8.12 17.42
C LEU A 303 -2.44 7.82 17.44
N VAL A 304 -2.06 6.55 17.54
CA VAL A 304 -0.67 6.06 17.50
C VAL A 304 -0.54 4.91 16.50
N GLY A 305 0.65 4.75 15.95
CA GLY A 305 0.97 3.65 15.04
C GLY A 305 1.45 2.40 15.75
N ASP A 306 1.97 1.45 14.99
CA ASP A 306 2.51 0.19 15.49
C ASP A 306 4.01 0.28 15.84
N VAL A 307 4.67 1.40 15.53
CA VAL A 307 6.10 1.62 15.78
C VAL A 307 6.32 2.45 17.05
N ASP A 308 7.34 2.10 17.84
CA ASP A 308 7.88 2.99 18.87
C ASP A 308 8.67 4.14 18.21
N PHE A 309 7.94 5.12 17.67
CA PHE A 309 8.44 6.18 16.79
C PHE A 309 9.66 6.91 17.36
N GLU A 310 9.62 7.29 18.65
CA GLU A 310 10.69 8.06 19.29
C GLU A 310 11.99 7.27 19.46
N ALA A 311 11.91 5.96 19.66
CA ALA A 311 13.08 5.09 19.74
C ALA A 311 13.60 4.71 18.35
N VAL A 312 12.70 4.37 17.42
CA VAL A 312 13.05 3.88 16.09
C VAL A 312 13.61 4.98 15.19
N LYS A 313 13.13 6.23 15.31
CA LYS A 313 13.67 7.36 14.52
C LYS A 313 15.16 7.65 14.78
N LYS A 314 15.73 7.14 15.87
CA LYS A 314 17.16 7.29 16.19
C LYS A 314 18.06 6.27 15.48
N LYS A 315 17.47 5.32 14.73
CA LYS A 315 18.18 4.20 14.09
C LYS A 315 17.79 4.02 12.61
N ALA A 316 16.52 4.22 12.29
CA ALA A 316 16.03 4.15 10.91
C ALA A 316 16.67 5.24 10.04
N GLY A 317 16.81 4.98 8.74
CA GLY A 317 17.16 6.01 7.76
C GLY A 317 15.93 6.83 7.34
N PHE A 318 14.77 6.18 7.28
CA PHE A 318 13.48 6.80 6.96
C PHE A 318 12.39 6.27 7.88
N ILE A 319 11.44 7.13 8.26
CA ILE A 319 10.30 6.73 9.08
C ILE A 319 9.04 7.53 8.73
N THR A 320 7.87 6.87 8.65
CA THR A 320 6.59 7.58 8.54
C THR A 320 5.97 7.79 9.93
N PRO A 321 5.45 8.99 10.26
CA PRO A 321 4.75 9.22 11.51
C PRO A 321 3.31 8.71 11.47
N VAL A 322 2.75 8.44 12.64
CA VAL A 322 1.30 8.25 12.83
C VAL A 322 0.84 9.21 13.93
N PRO A 323 -0.09 10.15 13.63
CA PRO A 323 -0.72 10.45 12.33
C PRO A 323 0.23 11.15 11.33
N GLY A 324 -0.26 11.35 10.11
CA GLY A 324 0.40 12.20 9.11
C GLY A 324 1.30 11.48 8.08
N GLY A 325 1.52 10.18 8.26
CA GLY A 325 2.19 9.29 7.31
C GLY A 325 1.22 8.68 6.30
N VAL A 326 0.92 7.38 6.44
CA VAL A 326 0.18 6.61 5.41
C VAL A 326 -1.28 7.05 5.25
N GLY A 327 -1.96 7.46 6.32
CA GLY A 327 -3.39 7.81 6.29
C GLY A 327 -3.80 8.86 5.22
N PRO A 328 -3.18 10.06 5.19
CA PRO A 328 -3.44 11.04 4.13
C PRO A 328 -3.15 10.53 2.71
N MET A 329 -2.12 9.69 2.57
CA MET A 329 -1.78 9.06 1.29
C MET A 329 -2.85 8.06 0.85
N THR A 330 -3.41 7.26 1.76
CA THR A 330 -4.53 6.35 1.47
C THR A 330 -5.70 7.12 0.86
N VAL A 331 -6.06 8.28 1.41
CA VAL A 331 -7.14 9.11 0.86
C VAL A 331 -6.77 9.63 -0.54
N ALA A 332 -5.54 10.12 -0.73
CA ALA A 332 -5.10 10.60 -2.05
C ALA A 332 -5.14 9.48 -3.11
N MET A 333 -4.74 8.26 -2.76
CA MET A 333 -4.73 7.12 -3.69
C MET A 333 -6.12 6.60 -4.02
N LEU A 334 -7.07 6.66 -3.08
CA LEU A 334 -8.49 6.41 -3.37
C LEU A 334 -9.03 7.37 -4.44
N LEU A 335 -8.71 8.67 -4.32
CA LEU A 335 -9.13 9.67 -5.31
C LEU A 335 -8.44 9.47 -6.67
N LYS A 336 -7.17 9.03 -6.66
CA LYS A 336 -6.47 8.62 -7.89
C LYS A 336 -7.18 7.44 -8.55
N ASN A 337 -7.54 6.41 -7.80
CA ASN A 337 -8.32 5.27 -8.32
C ASN A 337 -9.66 5.72 -8.90
N THR A 338 -10.36 6.64 -8.23
CA THR A 338 -11.63 7.21 -8.73
C THR A 338 -11.45 7.92 -10.07
N LEU A 339 -10.35 8.67 -10.25
CA LEU A 339 -10.02 9.31 -11.52
C LEU A 339 -9.67 8.27 -12.60
N LEU A 340 -8.93 7.21 -12.26
CA LEU A 340 -8.61 6.12 -13.20
C LEU A 340 -9.87 5.38 -13.67
N ALA A 341 -10.78 5.09 -12.74
CA ALA A 341 -12.07 4.45 -13.02
C ALA A 341 -12.94 5.32 -13.95
N ALA A 342 -13.06 6.63 -13.65
CA ALA A 342 -13.78 7.58 -14.51
C ALA A 342 -13.21 7.66 -15.93
N LYS A 343 -11.88 7.55 -16.06
CA LYS A 343 -11.16 7.59 -17.35
C LYS A 343 -11.16 6.25 -18.10
N LYS A 344 -11.64 5.16 -17.49
CA LYS A 344 -11.63 3.82 -18.09
C LYS A 344 -10.24 3.41 -18.60
N ILE A 345 -9.22 3.68 -17.79
CA ILE A 345 -7.81 3.39 -18.16
C ILE A 345 -7.48 1.91 -17.95
N ILE A 346 -8.12 1.26 -16.98
CA ILE A 346 -7.87 -0.14 -16.62
C ILE A 346 -8.88 -1.11 -17.25
N TYR A 347 -10.14 -0.67 -17.36
CA TYR A 347 -11.29 -1.46 -17.80
C TYR A 347 -12.03 -0.79 -18.95
#